data_AF-A0A3M3A1U2-F1
#
_entry.id   AF-A0A3M3A1U2-F1
#
_cell.length_a   1.000
_cell.length_b   1.000
_cell.length_c   1.000
_cell.angle_alpha   90.00
_cell.angle_beta   90.00
_cell.angle_gamma   90.00
#
_symmetry.space_group_name_H-M   'P 1'
#
loop_
_entity.id
_entity.type
_entity.pdbx_description
1 polymer ?
#
loop_
_entity_poly.entity_id
_entity_poly.type
_entity_poly.pdbx_seq_one_letter_code
_entity_poly.pdbx_strand_id
1 'polypeptide(L)' 'DIDAVQSGMPGKGITPKAVVEGPPPRQCPILLRQTSFKALEEPISFIGQGGSQSGSHSARFGEIEQRGAALTPKG' A
#
# COMPACT_ATOMS: atom_id res chain seq x y z
N ASP A 1 -8.49 -5.95 -11.13
CA ASP A 1 -8.65 -6.98 -10.11
C ASP A 1 -7.50 -6.86 -9.11
N ILE A 2 -7.78 -6.43 -7.89
CA ILE A 2 -6.78 -6.20 -6.84
C ILE A 2 -6.12 -7.50 -6.39
N ASP A 3 -6.82 -8.64 -6.43
CA ASP A 3 -6.26 -9.94 -6.04
C ASP A 3 -5.21 -10.40 -7.07
N ALA A 4 -5.50 -10.16 -8.36
CA ALA A 4 -4.53 -10.40 -9.45
C ALA A 4 -3.31 -9.47 -9.35
N VAL A 5 -3.50 -8.20 -8.96
CA VAL A 5 -2.35 -7.29 -8.79
C VAL A 5 -1.52 -7.67 -7.56
N GLN A 6 -2.15 -7.98 -6.43
CA GLN A 6 -1.44 -8.34 -5.20
C GLN A 6 -0.58 -9.61 -5.39
N SER A 7 -1.11 -10.62 -6.09
CA SER A 7 -0.34 -11.83 -6.43
C SER A 7 0.80 -11.57 -7.42
N GLY A 8 0.67 -10.58 -8.30
CA GLY A 8 1.70 -10.18 -9.27
C GLY A 8 2.79 -9.26 -8.71
N MET A 9 2.53 -8.58 -7.57
CA MET A 9 3.47 -7.62 -6.97
C MET A 9 4.84 -8.23 -6.60
N PRO A 10 4.93 -9.41 -5.97
CA PRO A 10 6.23 -10.03 -5.67
C PRO A 10 7.10 -10.27 -6.91
N GLY A 11 6.49 -10.61 -8.05
CA GLY A 11 7.19 -10.77 -9.33
C GLY A 11 7.80 -9.48 -9.87
N LYS A 12 7.39 -8.31 -9.34
CA LYS A 12 7.94 -6.98 -9.65
C LYS A 12 8.82 -6.42 -8.53
N GLY A 13 9.20 -7.25 -7.55
CA GLY A 13 9.97 -6.80 -6.38
C GLY A 13 9.18 -5.94 -5.39
N ILE A 14 7.84 -5.94 -5.48
CA ILE A 14 6.97 -5.20 -4.59
C ILE A 14 6.42 -6.19 -3.55
N THR A 15 6.65 -5.92 -2.27
CA THR A 15 6.09 -6.74 -1.17
C THR A 15 4.83 -6.06 -0.63
N PRO A 16 3.62 -6.53 -1.00
CA PRO A 16 2.38 -5.99 -0.44
C PRO A 16 2.18 -6.44 1.00
N LYS A 17 1.35 -5.69 1.73
CA LYS A 17 0.74 -6.20 2.95
C LYS A 17 -0.13 -7.41 2.60
N ALA A 18 -0.17 -8.39 3.52
CA ALA A 18 -0.96 -9.60 3.33
C ALA A 18 -2.48 -9.29 3.31
N VAL A 19 -2.91 -8.28 4.05
CA VAL A 19 -4.32 -7.91 4.19
C VAL A 19 -4.72 -6.93 3.09
N VAL A 20 -5.85 -7.23 2.44
CA VAL A 20 -6.60 -6.29 1.59
C VAL A 20 -7.74 -5.74 2.43
N GLU A 21 -7.80 -4.41 2.55
CA GLU A 21 -8.87 -3.71 3.25
C GLU A 21 -10.09 -3.54 2.34
N GLY A 22 -11.26 -3.34 2.95
CA GLY A 22 -12.54 -3.21 2.26
C GLY A 22 -13.33 -4.52 2.19
N PRO A 23 -14.43 -4.55 1.41
CA PRO A 23 -15.29 -5.72 1.25
C PRO A 23 -14.53 -6.94 0.66
N PRO A 24 -14.98 -8.18 0.91
CA PRO A 24 -14.38 -9.37 0.29
C PRO A 24 -14.56 -9.36 -1.24
N PRO A 25 -13.90 -10.27 -1.98
CA PRO A 25 -14.09 -10.43 -3.42
C PRO A 25 -15.56 -10.68 -3.78
N ARG A 26 -16.06 -9.95 -4.78
CA ARG A 26 -17.46 -10.02 -5.26
C ARG A 26 -17.50 -9.87 -6.77
N GLN A 27 -18.46 -10.54 -7.42
CA GLN A 27 -18.75 -10.32 -8.85
C GLN A 27 -19.22 -8.89 -9.13
N CYS A 28 -19.95 -8.28 -8.19
CA CYS A 28 -20.34 -6.88 -8.20
C CYS A 28 -19.62 -6.16 -7.04
N PRO A 29 -18.44 -5.57 -7.27
CA PRO A 29 -17.71 -4.84 -6.23
C PRO A 29 -18.50 -3.65 -5.70
N ILE A 30 -18.36 -3.36 -4.42
CA ILE A 30 -18.94 -2.21 -3.72
C ILE A 30 -17.85 -1.46 -2.97
N LEU A 31 -18.05 -0.16 -2.74
CA LEU A 31 -17.07 0.74 -2.12
C LEU A 31 -15.71 0.63 -2.81
N LEU A 32 -14.65 0.37 -2.05
CA LEU A 32 -13.31 0.11 -2.57
C LEU A 32 -12.65 -1.03 -1.81
N ARG A 33 -11.70 -1.68 -2.46
CA ARG A 33 -10.73 -2.59 -1.84
C ARG A 33 -9.34 -2.00 -2.04
N GLN A 34 -8.48 -2.04 -1.03
CA GLN A 34 -7.14 -1.46 -1.11
C GLN A 34 -6.09 -2.27 -0.37
N THR A 35 -4.83 -2.13 -0.78
CA THR A 35 -3.67 -2.63 -0.02
C THR A 35 -2.47 -1.73 -0.24
N SER A 36 -1.56 -1.71 0.73
CA SER A 36 -0.32 -0.93 0.68
C SER A 36 0.91 -1.83 0.56
N PHE A 37 2.01 -1.26 0.09
CA PHE A 37 3.29 -1.94 -0.06
C PHE A 37 4.44 -0.98 0.26
N LYS A 38 5.59 -1.52 0.68
CA LYS A 38 6.81 -0.74 0.87
C LYS A 38 7.35 -0.35 -0.50
N ALA A 39 7.38 0.95 -0.81
CA ALA A 39 7.76 1.45 -2.14
C ALA A 39 9.23 1.89 -2.21
N LEU A 40 9.69 2.66 -1.22
CA LEU A 40 11.07 3.16 -1.20
C LEU A 40 11.55 3.40 0.23
N GLU A 41 12.80 3.03 0.50
CA GLU A 41 13.53 3.51 1.67
C GLU A 41 14.27 4.80 1.29
N GLU A 42 14.08 5.85 2.09
CA GLU A 42 14.77 7.12 1.87
C GLU A 42 15.82 7.34 2.97
N PRO A 43 17.04 7.75 2.61
CA PRO A 43 18.05 8.12 3.58
C PRO A 43 17.61 9.40 4.29
N ILE A 44 17.81 9.45 5.62
CA ILE A 44 17.60 10.66 6.40
C ILE A 44 18.93 11.07 7.01
N SER A 45 19.29 12.33 6.83
CA SER A 45 20.46 12.92 7.48
C SER A 45 20.04 13.67 8.73
N PHE A 46 20.65 13.33 9.86
CA PHE A 46 20.57 14.06 11.12
C PHE A 46 21.77 14.99 11.25
N ILE A 47 21.60 16.14 11.91
CA ILE A 47 22.72 16.99 12.31
C ILE A 47 22.99 16.72 13.79
N GLY A 48 24.12 16.09 14.10
CA GLY A 48 24.55 15.79 15.46
C GLY A 48 25.67 16.70 15.94
N GLN A 49 26.08 16.57 17.22
CA GLN A 49 27.14 17.37 17.83
C GLN A 49 28.51 17.27 17.12
N GLY A 50 28.73 16.25 16.29
CA GLY A 50 29.99 16.03 15.55
C GLY A 50 29.87 16.14 14.02
N GLY A 51 28.76 16.66 13.48
CA GLY A 51 28.51 16.74 12.03
C GLY A 51 27.29 15.94 11.58
N SER A 52 27.16 15.73 10.27
CA SER A 52 26.02 15.01 9.70
C SER A 52 26.12 13.51 10.00
N GLN A 53 25.05 12.93 10.55
CA GLN A 53 24.90 11.50 10.83
C GLN A 53 23.82 10.93 9.90
N SER A 54 24.11 9.84 9.22
CA SER A 54 23.14 9.15 8.36
C SER A 54 22.28 8.18 9.19
N GLY A 55 20.96 8.25 9.03
CA GLY A 55 20.03 7.19 9.40
C GLY A 55 19.15 6.80 8.21
N SER A 56 18.35 5.75 8.39
CA SER A 56 17.42 5.27 7.37
C SER A 56 15.99 5.32 7.92
N HIS A 57 15.05 5.82 7.13
CA HIS A 57 13.63 5.72 7.45
C HIS A 57 12.90 4.97 6.33
N SER A 58 12.25 3.86 6.69
CA SER A 58 11.28 3.18 5.82
C SER A 58 10.00 4.01 5.76
N ALA A 59 9.95 5.10 5.00
CA ALA A 59 8.81 6.04 5.05
C ALA A 59 7.81 5.93 3.90
N ARG A 60 8.25 5.48 2.71
CA ARG A 60 7.39 5.60 1.52
C ARG A 60 6.68 4.30 1.25
N PHE A 61 5.38 4.36 1.48
CA PHE A 61 4.45 3.31 1.11
C PHE A 61 3.71 3.72 -0.15
N GLY A 62 3.60 2.77 -1.08
CA GLY A 62 2.67 2.86 -2.19
C GLY A 62 1.34 2.22 -1.80
N GLU A 63 0.29 2.61 -2.50
CA GLU A 63 -1.04 2.05 -2.33
C GLU A 63 -1.64 1.72 -3.69
N ILE A 64 -2.51 0.72 -3.71
CA ILE A 64 -3.35 0.40 -4.85
C ILE A 64 -4.78 0.15 -4.40
N GLU A 65 -5.73 0.58 -5.23
CA GLU A 65 -7.16 0.44 -4.96
C GLU A 65 -7.92 -0.14 -6.17
N GLN A 66 -9.01 -0.84 -5.86
CA GLN A 66 -10.05 -1.23 -6.80
C GLN A 66 -11.37 -0.62 -6.35
N ARG A 67 -11.98 0.21 -7.20
CA ARG A 67 -13.25 0.88 -6.93
C ARG A 67 -14.44 0.10 -7.49
N GLY A 68 -15.48 -0.04 -6.68
CA GLY A 68 -16.76 -0.64 -7.02
C GLY A 68 -17.90 0.38 -6.98
N ALA A 69 -19.13 -0.11 -6.85
CA ALA A 69 -20.32 0.72 -6.76
C ALA A 69 -20.38 1.50 -5.44
N ALA A 70 -20.82 2.75 -5.50
CA ALA A 70 -21.20 3.50 -4.30
C ALA A 70 -22.43 2.88 -3.63
N LEU A 71 -22.52 3.01 -2.31
CA LEU A 71 -23.66 2.53 -1.54
C LEU A 71 -24.63 3.66 -1.23
N THR A 72 -25.91 3.30 -1.12
CA THR A 72 -26.92 4.16 -0.50
C THR A 72 -26.78 4.08 1.03
N PRO A 73 -27.44 4.95 1.83
CA PRO A 73 -27.35 4.87 3.29
C PRO A 73 -27.78 3.53 3.92
N LYS A 74 -28.61 2.75 3.24
CA LYS A 74 -29.02 1.41 3.68
C LYS A 74 -28.00 0.31 3.32
N GLY A 75 -27.18 0.58 2.30
CA GLY A 75 -26.31 -0.40 1.66
C GLY A 75 -25.11 -0.82 2.50
#